data_AF-A0A538ISE3-F1
#
_entry.id   AF-A0A538ISE3-F1
#
_cell.length_a   1.000
_cell.length_b   1.000
_cell.length_c   1.000
_cell.angle_alpha   90.00
_cell.angle_beta   90.00
_cell.angle_gamma   90.00
#
_symmetry.space_group_name_H-M   'P 1'
#
loop_
_entity.id
_entity.type
_entity.pdbx_description
1 polymer ?
#
loop_
_entity_poly.entity_id
_entity_poly.type
_entity_poly.pdbx_seq_one_letter_code
_entity_poly.pdbx_strand_id
1 'polypeptide(L)'
;MAAMVGLAILALAGCGGAAKQKAETSCPTSGKQVTFPLLDRSKSYTVDVLTNFGRFDIRLDVQDSPCTTSSFAALVGKRFFDGTRFHRIVPGFVIQGGDPTGTGQGGPGYTVRDVPPPNAAYTKGVVAMAKTGVEPSGTSGSQFFVVTGADAGLGPQYAILGTVTKGLPVVERIGKLGNAANERPTRKVVVRRMIVTP
;
A
#
# COMPACT_ATOMS: atom_id res chain seq x y z
N MET A 1 24.04 -24.60 69.20
CA MET A 1 24.89 -24.30 68.02
C MET A 1 24.97 -25.55 67.18
N ALA A 2 23.99 -25.75 66.28
CA ALA A 2 24.00 -26.74 65.20
C ALA A 2 22.73 -26.59 64.36
N ALA A 3 22.89 -26.36 63.06
CA ALA A 3 22.28 -27.11 61.95
C ALA A 3 21.94 -26.18 60.76
N MET A 4 22.71 -26.35 59.69
CA MET A 4 22.47 -25.86 58.33
C MET A 4 21.24 -26.52 57.71
N VAL A 5 20.40 -25.74 57.01
CA VAL A 5 19.63 -26.06 55.79
C VAL A 5 19.39 -24.68 55.12
N GLY A 6 19.60 -24.37 53.86
CA GLY A 6 19.64 -25.15 52.62
C GLY A 6 18.82 -24.39 51.57
N LEU A 7 19.50 -23.53 50.80
CA LEU A 7 19.25 -23.03 49.44
C LEU A 7 17.85 -23.14 48.78
N ALA A 8 17.31 -22.02 48.27
CA ALA A 8 16.64 -21.96 46.96
C ALA A 8 16.49 -20.51 46.46
N ILE A 9 17.32 -20.13 45.47
CA ILE A 9 17.13 -18.93 44.64
C ILE A 9 16.31 -19.37 43.43
N LEU A 10 15.07 -18.88 43.28
CA LEU A 10 14.30 -19.03 42.04
C LEU A 10 14.44 -17.75 41.20
N ALA A 11 15.33 -17.81 40.21
CA ALA A 11 15.38 -16.86 39.12
C ALA A 11 14.35 -17.28 38.06
N LEU A 12 13.26 -16.54 37.91
CA LEU A 12 12.34 -16.70 36.78
C LEU A 12 12.86 -15.90 35.59
N ALA A 13 13.61 -16.59 34.74
CA ALA A 13 13.94 -16.14 33.39
C ALA A 13 12.66 -16.13 32.53
N GLY A 14 12.05 -14.95 32.38
CA GLY A 14 11.01 -14.71 31.39
C GLY A 14 11.61 -14.62 29.99
N CYS A 15 11.70 -15.75 29.29
CA CYS A 15 12.04 -15.78 27.88
C CYS A 15 10.98 -15.04 27.06
N GLY A 16 11.42 -14.01 26.33
CA GLY A 16 10.64 -13.32 25.32
C GLY A 16 10.23 -14.28 24.21
N GLY A 17 8.93 -14.60 24.18
CA GLY A 17 8.30 -15.21 23.03
C GLY A 17 7.92 -14.10 22.05
N ALA A 18 8.71 -13.93 20.99
CA ALA A 18 8.26 -13.21 19.80
C ALA A 18 6.99 -13.93 19.30
N ALA A 19 5.85 -13.26 19.42
CA ALA A 19 4.57 -13.77 18.95
C ALA A 19 4.67 -14.02 17.44
N LYS A 20 4.77 -15.29 17.04
CA LYS A 20 4.50 -15.71 15.66
C LYS A 20 3.05 -15.32 15.36
N GLN A 21 2.86 -14.24 14.61
CA GLN A 21 1.55 -13.85 14.11
C GLN A 21 0.97 -15.03 13.31
N LYS A 22 -0.20 -15.54 13.73
CA LYS A 22 -0.97 -16.49 12.93
C LYS A 22 -1.20 -15.87 11.55
N ALA A 23 -0.93 -16.64 10.49
CA ALA A 23 -1.31 -16.25 9.15
C ALA A 23 -2.83 -15.99 9.13
N GLU A 24 -3.22 -14.75 8.83
CA GLU A 24 -4.62 -14.40 8.62
C GLU A 24 -5.14 -15.26 7.48
N THR A 25 -6.28 -15.92 7.68
CA THR A 25 -6.92 -16.76 6.65
C THR A 25 -7.90 -15.97 5.78
N SER A 26 -8.27 -14.76 6.21
CA SER A 26 -9.09 -13.82 5.45
C SER A 26 -8.91 -12.40 5.97
N CYS A 27 -9.23 -11.43 5.12
CA CYS A 27 -9.18 -10.01 5.47
C CYS A 27 -10.59 -9.47 5.72
N PRO A 28 -10.86 -8.86 6.88
CA PRO A 28 -12.15 -8.20 7.12
C PRO A 28 -12.34 -7.05 6.13
N THR A 29 -13.56 -6.94 5.60
CA THR A 29 -13.93 -5.86 4.67
C THR A 29 -15.04 -5.01 5.25
N SER A 30 -14.94 -3.69 5.08
CA SER A 30 -16.04 -2.75 5.34
C SER A 30 -16.74 -2.37 4.04
N GLY A 31 -18.06 -2.18 4.06
CA GLY A 31 -18.87 -1.91 2.87
C GLY A 31 -19.37 -3.20 2.22
N LYS A 32 -19.16 -3.37 0.91
CA LYS A 32 -19.56 -4.60 0.19
C LYS A 32 -18.74 -5.79 0.68
N GLN A 33 -19.41 -6.87 1.07
CA GLN A 33 -18.75 -8.12 1.43
C GLN A 33 -18.14 -8.77 0.19
N VAL A 34 -16.83 -8.97 0.21
CA VAL A 34 -16.07 -9.60 -0.88
C VAL A 34 -15.05 -10.57 -0.33
N THR A 35 -14.62 -11.52 -1.17
CA THR A 35 -13.54 -12.44 -0.84
C THR A 35 -12.53 -12.48 -1.98
N PHE A 36 -11.26 -12.58 -1.63
CA PHE A 36 -10.13 -12.72 -2.53
C PHE A 36 -9.06 -13.59 -1.85
N PRO A 37 -8.27 -14.34 -2.63
CA PRO A 37 -7.18 -15.13 -2.09
C PRO A 37 -6.08 -14.20 -1.55
N LEU A 38 -5.48 -14.60 -0.43
CA LEU A 38 -4.30 -13.92 0.09
C LEU A 38 -3.07 -14.32 -0.72
N LEU A 39 -2.20 -13.34 -0.96
CA LEU A 39 -0.90 -13.58 -1.56
C LEU A 39 -0.01 -14.37 -0.58
N ASP A 40 0.74 -15.33 -1.13
CA ASP A 40 1.70 -16.11 -0.36
C ASP A 40 2.86 -15.23 0.11
N ARG A 41 2.95 -14.98 1.42
CA ARG A 41 3.97 -14.13 2.03
C ARG A 41 5.41 -14.60 1.75
N SER A 42 5.63 -15.87 1.41
CA SER A 42 6.97 -16.39 1.07
C SER A 42 7.45 -16.00 -0.33
N LYS A 43 6.58 -15.41 -1.16
CA LYS A 43 6.88 -15.01 -2.54
C LYS A 43 6.96 -13.50 -2.68
N SER A 44 7.69 -13.05 -3.70
CA SER A 44 7.62 -11.67 -4.15
C SER A 44 6.51 -11.52 -5.16
N TYR A 45 5.87 -10.36 -5.22
CA TYR A 45 4.90 -10.04 -6.27
C TYR A 45 5.20 -8.66 -6.83
N THR A 46 5.11 -8.54 -8.14
CA THR A 46 5.29 -7.29 -8.87
C THR A 46 4.02 -6.98 -9.65
N VAL A 47 3.61 -5.71 -9.62
CA VAL A 47 2.57 -5.18 -10.49
C VAL A 47 3.24 -4.37 -11.60
N ASP A 48 3.15 -4.87 -12.81
CA ASP A 48 3.45 -4.12 -14.03
C ASP A 48 2.34 -3.11 -14.28
N VAL A 49 2.68 -1.82 -14.34
CA VAL A 49 1.73 -0.74 -14.63
C VAL A 49 2.05 -0.13 -15.99
N LEU A 50 1.24 -0.45 -17.00
CA LEU A 50 1.34 0.16 -18.32
C LEU A 50 0.42 1.39 -18.40
N THR A 51 1.00 2.55 -18.67
CA THR A 51 0.28 3.81 -18.91
C THR A 51 0.47 4.29 -20.35
N ASN A 52 -0.24 5.35 -20.75
CA ASN A 52 0.05 6.07 -22.00
C ASN A 52 1.34 6.91 -21.97
N PHE A 53 2.06 6.96 -20.85
CA PHE A 53 3.35 7.66 -20.69
C PHE A 53 4.55 6.73 -20.52
N GLY A 54 4.32 5.42 -20.48
CA GLY A 54 5.34 4.39 -20.26
C GLY A 54 4.91 3.38 -19.21
N ARG A 55 5.85 2.52 -18.83
CA ARG A 55 5.66 1.42 -17.90
C ARG A 55 6.51 1.61 -16.65
N PHE A 56 5.99 1.19 -15.51
CA PHE A 56 6.72 1.09 -14.25
C PHE A 56 6.25 -0.13 -13.44
N ASP A 57 7.12 -0.65 -12.59
CA ASP A 57 6.88 -1.87 -11.81
C ASP A 57 6.77 -1.50 -10.34
N ILE A 58 5.75 -2.04 -9.65
CA ILE A 58 5.58 -1.92 -8.20
C ILE A 58 5.83 -3.29 -7.57
N ARG A 59 6.87 -3.42 -6.74
CA ARG A 59 7.03 -4.61 -5.87
C ARG A 59 6.11 -4.44 -4.66
N LEU A 60 5.20 -5.39 -4.46
CA LEU A 60 4.21 -5.38 -3.38
C LEU A 60 4.84 -5.72 -2.02
N ASP A 61 4.37 -5.04 -0.97
CA ASP A 61 4.78 -5.29 0.42
C ASP A 61 3.82 -6.27 1.13
N VAL A 62 3.91 -7.54 0.73
CA VAL A 62 2.96 -8.58 1.16
C VAL A 62 3.12 -8.96 2.64
N GLN A 63 4.29 -8.71 3.22
CA GLN A 63 4.58 -9.04 4.61
C GLN A 63 3.89 -8.06 5.56
N ASP A 64 4.08 -6.76 5.32
CA ASP A 64 3.60 -5.71 6.23
C ASP A 64 2.17 -5.26 5.88
N SER A 65 1.70 -5.52 4.65
CA SER A 65 0.36 -5.14 4.19
C SER A 65 -0.35 -6.26 3.42
N PRO A 66 -0.58 -7.43 4.07
CA PRO A 66 -1.11 -8.63 3.43
C PRO A 66 -2.52 -8.43 2.86
N CYS A 67 -3.41 -7.70 3.54
CA CYS A 67 -4.78 -7.49 3.08
C CYS A 67 -4.87 -6.51 1.93
N THR A 68 -4.13 -5.42 2.03
CA THR A 68 -4.03 -4.35 1.05
C THR A 68 -3.43 -4.87 -0.26
N THR A 69 -2.29 -5.57 -0.20
CA THR A 69 -1.65 -6.14 -1.39
C THR A 69 -2.49 -7.21 -2.06
N SER A 70 -3.14 -8.07 -1.28
CA SER A 70 -4.03 -9.13 -1.82
C SER A 70 -5.29 -8.57 -2.46
N SER A 71 -5.94 -7.58 -1.82
CA SER A 71 -7.08 -6.87 -2.40
C SER A 71 -6.68 -6.16 -3.69
N PHE A 72 -5.54 -5.44 -3.68
CA PHE A 72 -5.04 -4.75 -4.86
C PHE A 72 -4.74 -5.72 -6.01
N ALA A 73 -4.04 -6.84 -5.74
CA ALA A 73 -3.76 -7.86 -6.73
C ALA A 73 -5.03 -8.50 -7.30
N ALA A 74 -6.05 -8.73 -6.46
CA ALA A 74 -7.35 -9.22 -6.91
C ALA A 74 -8.08 -8.22 -7.83
N LEU A 75 -7.99 -6.92 -7.53
CA LEU A 75 -8.53 -5.86 -8.39
C LEU A 75 -7.78 -5.78 -9.73
N VAL A 76 -6.45 -5.92 -9.73
CA VAL A 76 -5.64 -6.03 -10.95
C VAL A 76 -6.09 -7.24 -11.79
N GLY A 77 -6.24 -8.41 -11.17
CA GLY A 77 -6.72 -9.62 -11.85
C GLY A 77 -8.11 -9.47 -12.49
N LYS A 78 -8.97 -8.66 -11.88
CA LYS A 78 -10.29 -8.29 -12.41
C LYS A 78 -10.28 -7.15 -13.43
N ARG A 79 -9.09 -6.68 -13.83
CA ARG A 79 -8.91 -5.54 -14.76
C ARG A 79 -9.53 -4.23 -14.24
N PHE A 80 -9.71 -4.08 -12.94
CA PHE A 80 -10.41 -2.94 -12.33
C PHE A 80 -9.77 -1.60 -12.68
N PHE A 81 -8.45 -1.58 -12.83
CA PHE A 81 -7.66 -0.38 -13.09
C PHE A 81 -7.55 -0.02 -14.58
N ASP A 82 -7.95 -0.90 -15.50
CA ASP A 82 -7.87 -0.64 -16.94
C ASP A 82 -8.76 0.58 -17.28
N GLY A 83 -8.18 1.61 -17.91
CA GLY A 83 -8.87 2.85 -18.27
C GLY A 83 -8.98 3.89 -17.16
N THR A 84 -8.62 3.55 -15.91
CA THR A 84 -8.53 4.52 -14.82
C THR A 84 -7.44 5.55 -15.09
N ARG A 85 -7.55 6.72 -14.45
CA ARG A 85 -6.60 7.82 -14.62
C ARG A 85 -5.91 8.18 -13.31
N PHE A 86 -4.70 8.73 -13.42
CA PHE A 86 -4.15 9.54 -12.36
C PHE A 86 -4.93 10.86 -12.36
N HIS A 87 -5.80 11.04 -11.38
CA HIS A 87 -6.74 12.17 -11.32
C HIS A 87 -6.19 13.34 -10.52
N ARG A 88 -5.15 13.10 -9.70
CA ARG A 88 -4.45 14.10 -8.89
C ARG A 88 -2.94 13.92 -9.04
N ILE A 89 -2.23 15.00 -9.36
CA ILE A 89 -0.77 15.04 -9.49
C ILE A 89 -0.29 16.34 -8.85
N VAL A 90 0.54 16.20 -7.81
CA VAL A 90 1.17 17.33 -7.13
C VAL A 90 2.68 17.24 -7.37
N PRO A 91 3.26 18.15 -8.17
CA PRO A 91 4.68 18.10 -8.50
C PRO A 91 5.56 18.09 -7.26
N GLY A 92 6.50 17.15 -7.18
CA GLY A 92 7.40 17.01 -6.03
C GLY A 92 6.76 16.41 -4.78
N PHE A 93 5.53 15.89 -4.87
CA PHE A 93 4.84 15.23 -3.77
C PHE A 93 4.36 13.85 -4.19
N VAL A 94 3.21 13.74 -4.89
CA VAL A 94 2.63 12.43 -5.27
C VAL A 94 1.91 12.45 -6.63
N ILE A 95 1.82 11.28 -7.26
CA ILE A 95 0.87 10.98 -8.33
C ILE A 95 -0.19 10.02 -7.78
N GLN A 96 -1.49 10.35 -7.89
CA GLN A 96 -2.59 9.57 -7.30
C GLN A 96 -3.58 9.12 -8.37
N GLY A 97 -3.92 7.83 -8.33
CA GLY A 97 -4.81 7.14 -9.27
C GLY A 97 -5.64 6.06 -8.60
N GLY A 98 -6.20 5.15 -9.40
CA GLY A 98 -6.98 4.00 -8.90
C GLY A 98 -8.46 4.27 -8.61
N ASP A 99 -8.97 5.44 -8.99
CA ASP A 99 -10.40 5.76 -8.95
C ASP A 99 -11.07 5.43 -10.30
N PRO A 100 -12.06 4.51 -10.35
CA PRO A 100 -12.78 4.17 -11.58
C PRO A 100 -13.61 5.33 -12.18
N THR A 101 -14.07 6.26 -11.34
CA THR A 101 -14.78 7.49 -11.78
C THR A 101 -13.77 8.59 -12.17
N GLY A 102 -12.60 8.55 -11.53
CA GLY A 102 -11.53 9.54 -11.59
C GLY A 102 -11.90 10.92 -11.03
N THR A 103 -12.92 10.98 -10.18
CA THR A 103 -13.35 12.20 -9.48
C THR A 103 -12.55 12.45 -8.20
N GLY A 104 -11.83 11.43 -7.72
CA GLY A 104 -11.21 11.35 -6.40
C GLY A 104 -12.11 10.69 -5.34
N GLN A 105 -13.36 10.37 -5.67
CA GLN A 105 -14.36 9.87 -4.72
C GLN A 105 -14.80 8.41 -4.98
N GLY A 106 -14.37 7.81 -6.09
CA GLY A 106 -14.73 6.42 -6.38
C GLY A 106 -13.83 5.40 -5.68
N GLY A 107 -14.27 4.15 -5.73
CA GLY A 107 -13.57 3.02 -5.12
C GLY A 107 -14.19 1.68 -5.55
N PRO A 108 -13.76 0.55 -4.96
CA PRO A 108 -14.22 -0.77 -5.36
C PRO A 108 -15.52 -1.19 -4.65
N GLY A 109 -16.13 -0.29 -3.87
CA GLY A 109 -17.33 -0.55 -3.07
C GLY A 109 -17.07 -1.21 -1.71
N TYR A 110 -15.79 -1.42 -1.36
CA TYR A 110 -15.37 -1.96 -0.07
C TYR A 110 -14.00 -1.38 0.32
N THR A 111 -13.61 -1.57 1.58
CA THR A 111 -12.25 -1.30 2.06
C THR A 111 -11.71 -2.48 2.87
N VAL A 112 -10.38 -2.59 2.89
CA VAL A 112 -9.61 -3.47 3.78
C VAL A 112 -8.71 -2.61 4.67
N ARG A 113 -8.00 -3.20 5.63
CA ARG A 113 -7.14 -2.43 6.53
C ARG A 113 -5.87 -3.17 6.93
N ASP A 114 -4.73 -2.52 6.73
CA ASP A 114 -3.44 -2.88 7.34
C ASP A 114 -2.83 -1.62 7.95
N VAL A 115 -2.59 -1.63 9.26
CA VAL A 115 -2.07 -0.44 9.95
C VAL A 115 -0.59 -0.27 9.61
N PRO A 116 -0.17 0.86 9.01
CA PRO A 116 1.24 1.09 8.73
C PRO A 116 2.04 1.16 10.04
N PRO A 117 3.33 0.77 10.00
CA PRO A 117 4.18 0.85 11.19
C PRO A 117 4.34 2.31 11.65
N PRO A 118 4.57 2.57 12.96
CA PRO A 118 4.66 3.93 13.50
C PRO A 118 5.77 4.79 12.86
N ASN A 119 6.81 4.14 12.33
CA ASN A 119 7.94 4.78 11.63
C ASN A 119 7.81 4.70 10.10
N ALA A 120 6.61 4.43 9.56
CA ALA A 120 6.38 4.42 8.12
C ALA A 120 6.79 5.76 7.50
N ALA A 121 7.70 5.69 6.52
CA ALA A 121 8.19 6.83 5.78
C ALA A 121 7.74 6.73 4.32
N TYR A 122 7.28 7.84 3.76
CA TYR A 122 6.76 7.92 2.40
C TYR A 122 7.75 8.70 1.55
N THR A 123 8.89 8.06 1.27
CA THR A 123 9.97 8.62 0.45
C THR A 123 9.78 8.30 -1.03
N LYS A 124 10.58 8.91 -1.90
CA LYS A 124 10.51 8.74 -3.36
C LYS A 124 10.37 7.27 -3.76
N GLY A 125 9.34 6.97 -4.56
CA GLY A 125 9.08 5.63 -5.09
C GLY A 125 8.25 4.73 -4.19
N VAL A 126 7.99 5.11 -2.93
CA VAL A 126 7.02 4.40 -2.08
C VAL A 126 5.63 4.53 -2.71
N VAL A 127 4.88 3.42 -2.69
CA VAL A 127 3.49 3.35 -3.12
C VAL A 127 2.62 3.05 -1.91
N ALA A 128 1.59 3.85 -1.69
CA ALA A 128 0.68 3.69 -0.56
C ALA A 128 -0.78 3.93 -0.97
N MET A 129 -1.70 3.45 -0.15
CA MET A 129 -3.13 3.52 -0.42
C MET A 129 -3.69 4.86 0.04
N ALA A 130 -4.42 5.53 -0.85
CA ALA A 130 -5.12 6.75 -0.50
C ALA A 130 -6.38 6.41 0.32
N LYS A 131 -6.69 7.29 1.28
CA LYS A 131 -7.90 7.24 2.09
C LYS A 131 -8.42 8.65 2.33
N THR A 132 -9.66 8.74 2.79
CA THR A 132 -10.23 9.99 3.29
C THR A 132 -9.66 10.34 4.67
N GLY A 133 -9.80 11.61 5.07
CA GLY A 133 -9.33 12.08 6.39
C GLY A 133 -10.05 11.43 7.57
N VAL A 134 -11.30 11.00 7.38
CA VAL A 134 -12.14 10.41 8.44
C VAL A 134 -11.93 8.91 8.62
N GLU A 135 -11.38 8.23 7.63
CA GLU A 135 -11.11 6.80 7.70
C GLU A 135 -9.95 6.49 8.66
N PRO A 136 -10.02 5.37 9.41
CA PRO A 136 -8.91 4.92 10.25
C PRO A 136 -7.60 4.77 9.48
N SER A 137 -6.46 4.95 10.17
CA SER A 137 -5.13 4.68 9.61
C SER A 137 -5.06 3.26 9.05
N GLY A 138 -4.46 3.13 7.86
CA GLY A 138 -4.30 1.86 7.16
C GLY A 138 -5.48 1.41 6.31
N THR A 139 -6.56 2.20 6.23
CA THR A 139 -7.72 1.87 5.38
C THR A 139 -7.34 1.95 3.91
N SER A 140 -7.71 0.92 3.15
CA SER A 140 -7.35 0.74 1.74
C SER A 140 -8.58 0.40 0.90
N GLY A 141 -8.92 1.27 -0.05
CA GLY A 141 -9.88 0.99 -1.12
C GLY A 141 -9.17 0.52 -2.39
N SER A 142 -9.34 1.25 -3.48
CA SER A 142 -8.63 1.03 -4.75
C SER A 142 -7.69 2.18 -5.12
N GLN A 143 -7.86 3.36 -4.52
CA GLN A 143 -7.03 4.51 -4.82
C GLN A 143 -5.66 4.35 -4.19
N PHE A 144 -4.62 4.66 -4.94
CA PHE A 144 -3.23 4.58 -4.52
C PHE A 144 -2.47 5.81 -5.01
N PHE A 145 -1.35 6.11 -4.36
CA PHE A 145 -0.43 7.13 -4.79
C PHE A 145 1.00 6.63 -4.81
N VAL A 146 1.81 7.20 -5.70
CA VAL A 146 3.26 7.01 -5.77
C VAL A 146 3.94 8.31 -5.37
N VAL A 147 4.86 8.24 -4.41
CA VAL A 147 5.63 9.40 -3.97
C VAL A 147 6.66 9.78 -5.03
N THR A 148 6.69 11.06 -5.39
CA THR A 148 7.63 11.65 -6.36
C THR A 148 8.61 12.63 -5.72
N GLY A 149 8.28 13.19 -4.56
CA GLY A 149 9.19 13.98 -3.73
C GLY A 149 10.27 13.14 -3.05
N ALA A 150 11.29 13.79 -2.49
CA ALA A 150 12.28 13.11 -1.66
C ALA A 150 11.61 12.46 -0.43
N ASP A 151 10.73 13.23 0.21
CA ASP A 151 9.84 12.82 1.29
C ASP A 151 8.49 13.53 1.10
N ALA A 152 7.40 12.79 1.31
CA ALA A 152 6.04 13.32 1.26
C ALA A 152 5.67 14.09 2.55
N GLY A 153 6.40 13.91 3.66
CA GLY A 153 6.09 14.52 4.95
C GLY A 153 4.78 14.01 5.57
N LEU A 154 4.33 12.82 5.15
CA LEU A 154 3.11 12.19 5.63
C LEU A 154 3.39 11.37 6.89
N GLY A 155 2.51 11.48 7.89
CA GLY A 155 2.54 10.58 9.05
C GLY A 155 2.09 9.15 8.69
N PRO A 156 2.24 8.17 9.61
CA PRO A 156 1.91 6.75 9.41
C PRO A 156 0.39 6.51 9.35
N GLN A 157 -0.24 6.99 8.28
CA GLN A 157 -1.69 7.00 8.09
C GLN A 157 -2.16 6.12 6.92
N TYR A 158 -1.26 5.80 6.00
CA TYR A 158 -1.57 5.16 4.72
C TYR A 158 -0.92 3.78 4.66
N ALA A 159 -1.69 2.73 4.36
CA ALA A 159 -1.12 1.40 4.19
C ALA A 159 -0.09 1.41 3.04
N ILE A 160 1.08 0.84 3.27
CA ILE A 160 2.12 0.74 2.25
C ILE A 160 1.73 -0.40 1.30
N LEU A 161 1.50 -0.06 0.04
CA LEU A 161 1.24 -1.07 -0.99
C LEU A 161 2.55 -1.73 -1.45
N GLY A 162 3.63 -0.96 -1.50
CA GLY A 162 4.91 -1.43 -2.01
C GLY A 162 5.86 -0.31 -2.44
N THR A 163 6.72 -0.60 -3.40
CA THR A 163 7.72 0.35 -3.90
C THR A 163 7.94 0.19 -5.39
N VAL A 164 8.14 1.29 -6.10
CA VAL A 164 8.53 1.28 -7.51
C VAL A 164 9.95 0.72 -7.65
N THR A 165 10.11 -0.36 -8.40
CA THR A 165 11.42 -1.03 -8.63
C THR A 165 11.97 -0.82 -10.03
N LYS A 166 11.10 -0.51 -11.00
CA LYS A 166 11.50 -0.14 -12.38
C LYS A 166 10.62 0.99 -12.88
N GLY A 167 11.15 1.80 -13.80
CA GLY A 167 10.39 2.87 -14.44
C GLY A 167 10.14 4.09 -13.55
N LEU A 168 10.93 4.31 -12.50
CA LEU A 168 10.85 5.55 -11.70
C LEU A 168 10.96 6.83 -12.57
N PRO A 169 11.79 6.91 -13.62
CA PRO A 169 11.79 8.08 -14.52
C PRO A 169 10.45 8.31 -15.25
N VAL A 170 9.64 7.26 -15.47
CA VAL A 170 8.28 7.40 -16.03
C VAL A 170 7.35 8.02 -15.00
N VAL A 171 7.42 7.55 -13.75
CA VAL A 171 6.67 8.11 -12.62
C VAL A 171 7.02 9.59 -12.40
N GLU A 172 8.31 9.95 -12.43
CA GLU A 172 8.76 11.34 -12.31
C GLU A 172 8.28 12.20 -13.49
N ARG A 173 8.30 11.67 -14.71
CA ARG A 173 7.75 12.36 -15.89
C ARG A 173 6.26 12.63 -15.74
N ILE A 174 5.50 11.66 -15.23
CA ILE A 174 4.07 11.84 -14.91
C ILE A 174 3.92 12.90 -13.81
N GLY A 175 4.76 12.88 -12.77
CA GLY A 175 4.74 13.85 -11.67
C GLY A 175 4.91 15.31 -12.10
N LYS A 176 5.57 15.56 -13.23
CA LYS A 176 5.72 16.91 -13.84
C LYS A 176 4.46 17.41 -14.54
N LEU A 177 3.44 16.57 -14.71
CA LEU A 177 2.20 16.93 -15.38
C LEU A 177 1.15 17.53 -14.45
N GLY A 178 1.45 17.76 -13.17
CA GLY A 178 0.50 18.38 -12.24
C GLY A 178 0.44 19.90 -12.37
N ASN A 179 -0.76 20.46 -12.29
CA ASN A 179 -0.95 21.88 -12.05
C ASN A 179 -0.92 22.15 -10.54
N ALA A 180 0.05 22.93 -10.06
CA ALA A 180 0.22 23.18 -8.62
C ALA A 180 -0.97 23.91 -7.97
N ALA A 181 -1.75 24.68 -8.73
CA ALA A 181 -2.86 25.47 -8.19
C ALA A 181 -4.13 24.65 -7.91
N ASN A 182 -4.34 23.54 -8.64
CA ASN A 182 -5.56 22.73 -8.50
C ASN A 182 -5.28 21.22 -8.45
N GLU A 183 -4.01 20.83 -8.44
CA GLU A 183 -3.51 19.47 -8.37
C GLU A 183 -3.97 18.55 -9.51
N ARG A 184 -4.63 19.10 -10.54
CA ARG A 184 -5.11 18.31 -11.67
C ARG A 184 -3.99 18.10 -12.70
N PRO A 185 -3.94 16.93 -13.36
CA PRO A 185 -3.06 16.72 -14.50
C PRO A 185 -3.36 17.70 -15.63
N THR A 186 -2.32 18.28 -16.22
CA THR A 186 -2.38 19.08 -17.46
C THR A 186 -2.62 18.21 -18.69
N ARG A 187 -2.39 16.90 -18.59
CA ARG A 187 -2.67 15.90 -19.63
C ARG A 187 -3.27 14.65 -18.99
N LYS A 188 -4.16 13.97 -19.71
CA LYS A 188 -4.77 12.72 -19.23
C LYS A 188 -3.73 11.60 -19.17
N VAL A 189 -3.41 11.15 -17.96
CA VAL A 189 -2.54 9.98 -17.70
C VAL A 189 -3.42 8.79 -17.38
N VAL A 190 -3.44 7.81 -18.26
CA VAL A 190 -4.36 6.66 -18.24
C VAL A 190 -3.58 5.39 -18.01
N VAL A 191 -4.04 4.57 -17.07
CA VAL A 191 -3.62 3.18 -16.91
C VAL A 191 -4.25 2.38 -18.04
N ARG A 192 -3.42 1.85 -18.94
CA ARG A 192 -3.87 0.98 -20.03
C ARG A 192 -4.07 -0.44 -19.53
N ARG A 193 -3.17 -0.90 -18.66
CA ARG A 193 -3.16 -2.26 -18.15
C ARG A 193 -2.38 -2.34 -16.84
N MET A 194 -2.84 -3.19 -15.93
CA MET A 194 -2.02 -3.72 -14.84
C MET A 194 -1.94 -5.24 -14.91
N ILE A 195 -0.79 -5.82 -14.57
CA ILE A 195 -0.58 -7.27 -14.49
C ILE A 195 0.20 -7.58 -13.22
N VAL A 196 -0.28 -8.53 -12.42
CA VAL A 196 0.44 -9.06 -11.25
C VAL A 196 1.26 -10.28 -11.69
N THR A 197 2.54 -10.31 -11.33
CA THR A 197 3.43 -11.47 -11.52
C THR A 197 4.09 -11.83 -10.18
N PRO A 198 4.15 -13.13 -9.81
CA PRO A 198 4.98 -13.59 -8.69
C PRO A 198 6.48 -13.54 -9.03
#